data_AF-A0A7U6QIF4-F1
#
_entry.id   AF-A0A7U6QIF4-F1
#
_cell.length_a   1.000
_cell.length_b   1.000
_cell.length_c   1.000
_cell.angle_alpha   90.00
_cell.angle_beta   90.00
_cell.angle_gamma   90.00
#
_symmetry.space_group_name_H-M   'P 1'
#
loop_
_entity.id
_entity.type
_entity.pdbx_description
1 polymer ?
#
loop_
_entity_poly.entity_id
_entity_poly.type
_entity_poly.pdbx_seq_one_letter_code
_entity_poly.pdbx_strand_id
1 'polypeptide(L)'
;MKRRYYIGVLVISMLLFAMVGCSVKVTKKTTRTNQAKQETILTTDSLITLLKKNNLTVNDFKSFKNQTKGSILTGIYFDLEWKQCNYQVEVHTNNDELDAVYVTRKSDDQEVTVYTKKQDERSLEPESLKDFITKNESKEDPIALKLPEGLARGKGKQQGYFLKEGKMPKIIKPELADPSWYAYGGVNEVEPDLLYFRDGKLTDKYLEGNHMLRLKESEKVTGCETQAILMEIQYDLYSVPELEKLKKKGHSISEEDSVSKVWYVVFGEEKATKDYEIYLNAKYYSKEDVIALARSANFSKNAFNSWY
;
A
#
# COMPACT_ATOMS: atom_id res chain seq x y z
N MET A 1 38.85 -54.92 13.32
CA MET A 1 38.86 -54.20 12.01
C MET A 1 39.11 -55.23 10.92
N LYS A 2 38.53 -55.25 9.71
CA LYS A 2 37.41 -54.53 9.05
C LYS A 2 36.59 -55.59 8.25
N ARG A 3 35.38 -55.25 7.75
CA ARG A 3 34.41 -56.20 7.14
C ARG A 3 34.37 -56.19 5.60
N ARG A 4 34.18 -57.39 5.01
CA ARG A 4 33.28 -57.83 3.90
C ARG A 4 33.39 -57.11 2.52
N TYR A 5 33.63 -57.79 1.38
CA TYR A 5 32.82 -58.80 0.62
C TYR A 5 31.46 -58.27 0.07
N TYR A 6 30.92 -58.60 -1.12
CA TYR A 6 31.33 -58.91 -2.54
C TYR A 6 30.11 -59.63 -3.22
N ILE A 7 29.93 -59.54 -4.56
CA ILE A 7 29.08 -60.43 -5.44
C ILE A 7 27.54 -60.26 -5.22
N GLY A 8 26.56 -60.51 -6.11
CA GLY A 8 26.39 -60.99 -7.51
C GLY A 8 25.08 -61.84 -7.64
N VAL A 9 24.57 -62.36 -8.77
CA VAL A 9 24.80 -62.20 -10.24
C VAL A 9 23.70 -63.05 -11.00
N LEU A 10 23.35 -62.74 -12.28
CA LEU A 10 22.32 -63.40 -13.16
C LEU A 10 20.81 -63.24 -12.76
N VAL A 11 19.74 -63.13 -13.59
CA VAL A 11 19.29 -63.48 -14.99
C VAL A 11 18.49 -64.81 -15.12
N ILE A 12 17.27 -64.80 -15.74
CA ILE A 12 16.64 -65.81 -16.69
C ILE A 12 15.07 -65.73 -16.87
N SER A 13 14.61 -65.80 -18.15
CA SER A 13 13.35 -66.22 -18.87
C SER A 13 11.84 -66.17 -18.41
N MET A 14 10.99 -65.73 -19.37
CA MET A 14 9.63 -66.16 -19.86
C MET A 14 8.69 -67.18 -19.14
N LEU A 15 7.35 -66.93 -19.18
CA LEU A 15 6.30 -67.76 -19.88
C LEU A 15 4.84 -67.21 -19.80
N LEU A 16 3.92 -67.73 -20.64
CA LEU A 16 2.47 -67.37 -20.78
C LEU A 16 1.53 -68.26 -19.93
N PHE A 17 0.31 -67.80 -19.59
CA PHE A 17 -1.00 -68.32 -20.10
C PHE A 17 -2.22 -67.55 -19.51
N ALA A 18 -3.47 -67.92 -19.87
CA ALA A 18 -4.65 -67.03 -19.84
C ALA A 18 -5.93 -67.60 -19.15
N MET A 19 -6.95 -66.73 -19.06
CA MET A 19 -8.41 -66.96 -18.87
C MET A 19 -9.07 -66.98 -17.46
N VAL A 20 -9.99 -66.00 -17.29
CA VAL A 20 -11.39 -66.04 -16.79
C VAL A 20 -11.74 -66.87 -15.52
N GLY A 21 -12.31 -66.19 -14.52
CA GLY A 21 -13.10 -66.80 -13.43
C GLY A 21 -13.61 -65.77 -12.40
N CYS A 22 -14.88 -65.87 -11.98
CA CYS A 22 -15.55 -64.85 -11.15
C CYS A 22 -15.28 -64.93 -9.63
N SER A 23 -15.20 -63.75 -9.01
CA SER A 23 -15.73 -63.38 -7.68
C SER A 23 -15.43 -64.25 -6.44
N VAL A 24 -14.48 -63.78 -5.62
CA VAL A 24 -14.60 -63.82 -4.14
C VAL A 24 -14.21 -62.46 -3.56
N LYS A 25 -15.07 -61.86 -2.72
CA LYS A 25 -14.74 -60.63 -1.97
C LYS A 25 -13.89 -60.98 -0.74
N VAL A 26 -12.68 -60.42 -0.63
CA VAL A 26 -11.97 -60.27 0.65
C VAL A 26 -11.42 -58.85 0.76
N THR A 27 -11.78 -58.16 1.84
CA THR A 27 -11.45 -56.77 2.10
C THR A 27 -10.09 -56.64 2.81
N LYS A 28 -9.13 -55.87 2.26
CA LYS A 28 -8.18 -55.06 3.06
C LYS A 28 -7.29 -54.09 2.25
N LYS A 29 -7.32 -52.82 2.68
CA LYS A 29 -6.29 -51.76 2.65
C LYS A 29 -5.29 -51.67 1.47
N THR A 30 -5.49 -50.60 0.69
CA THR A 30 -4.54 -49.49 0.51
C THR A 30 -3.09 -49.80 0.09
N THR A 31 -2.69 -49.33 -1.10
CA THR A 31 -1.51 -48.47 -1.24
C THR A 31 -1.73 -47.42 -2.33
N ARG A 32 -1.35 -46.18 -2.01
CA ARG A 32 -1.47 -44.96 -2.83
C ARG A 32 -0.80 -45.10 -4.20
N THR A 33 -1.45 -44.58 -5.24
CA THR A 33 -0.74 -43.88 -6.33
C THR A 33 -0.67 -42.40 -5.98
N ASN A 34 0.53 -41.82 -6.00
CA ASN A 34 0.74 -40.43 -5.65
C ASN A 34 0.13 -39.52 -6.72
N GLN A 35 -0.89 -38.72 -6.38
CA GLN A 35 -1.14 -37.49 -7.11
C GLN A 35 0.02 -36.52 -6.86
N ALA A 36 0.52 -35.90 -7.93
CA ALA A 36 1.53 -34.87 -7.83
C ALA A 36 1.02 -33.75 -6.91
N LYS A 37 1.77 -33.44 -5.84
CA LYS A 37 1.39 -32.44 -4.85
C LYS A 37 1.58 -31.06 -5.48
N GLN A 38 0.52 -30.56 -6.12
CA GLN A 38 0.49 -29.28 -6.81
C GLN A 38 0.97 -28.18 -5.85
N GLU A 39 1.97 -27.40 -6.26
CA GLU A 39 2.69 -26.47 -5.39
C GLU A 39 1.96 -25.13 -5.26
N THR A 40 0.67 -25.18 -4.93
CA THR A 40 -0.21 -24.02 -5.04
C THR A 40 0.14 -22.96 -3.98
N ILE A 41 0.31 -21.72 -4.45
CA ILE A 41 0.40 -20.51 -3.64
C ILE A 41 -1.02 -19.93 -3.58
N LEU A 42 -1.48 -19.52 -2.39
CA LEU A 42 -2.71 -18.79 -2.25
C LEU A 42 -2.49 -17.39 -2.84
N THR A 43 -3.24 -17.07 -3.89
CA THR A 43 -3.39 -15.73 -4.48
C THR A 43 -4.79 -15.20 -4.20
N THR A 44 -5.02 -13.90 -4.38
CA THR A 44 -6.34 -13.27 -4.24
C THR A 44 -7.41 -13.91 -5.15
N ASP A 45 -7.08 -14.21 -6.42
CA ASP A 45 -8.01 -14.92 -7.32
C ASP A 45 -8.35 -16.33 -6.82
N SER A 46 -7.36 -17.04 -6.27
CA SER A 46 -7.59 -18.36 -5.69
C SER A 46 -8.43 -18.29 -4.41
N LEU A 47 -8.25 -17.25 -3.58
CA LEU A 47 -9.08 -16.99 -2.40
C LEU A 47 -10.53 -16.69 -2.78
N ILE A 48 -10.76 -15.80 -3.75
CA ILE A 48 -12.11 -15.53 -4.31
C ILE A 48 -12.74 -16.81 -4.85
N THR A 49 -11.95 -17.69 -5.47
CA THR A 49 -12.41 -18.98 -6.00
C THR A 49 -12.74 -19.98 -4.88
N LEU A 50 -11.95 -20.02 -3.80
CA LEU A 50 -12.24 -20.83 -2.61
C LEU A 50 -13.52 -20.39 -1.91
N LEU A 51 -13.73 -19.08 -1.73
CA LEU A 51 -14.90 -18.53 -1.06
C LEU A 51 -16.21 -18.78 -1.82
N LYS A 52 -16.15 -19.16 -3.10
CA LYS A 52 -17.31 -19.62 -3.88
C LYS A 52 -17.65 -21.10 -3.68
N LYS A 53 -16.88 -21.86 -2.88
CA LYS A 53 -17.19 -23.26 -2.58
C LYS A 53 -18.28 -23.36 -1.51
N ASN A 54 -19.39 -24.03 -1.81
CA ASN A 54 -20.49 -24.28 -0.87
C ASN A 54 -20.07 -25.01 0.44
N ASN A 55 -18.91 -25.66 0.49
CA ASN A 55 -18.41 -26.36 1.66
C ASN A 55 -16.90 -26.11 1.84
N LEU A 56 -16.56 -24.88 2.23
CA LEU A 56 -15.19 -24.47 2.54
C LEU A 56 -14.72 -25.08 3.88
N THR A 57 -13.47 -25.56 3.92
CA THR A 57 -12.90 -26.24 5.10
C THR A 57 -11.48 -25.75 5.42
N VAL A 58 -10.97 -26.03 6.62
CA VAL A 58 -9.57 -25.74 6.99
C VAL A 58 -8.59 -26.46 6.06
N ASN A 59 -8.96 -27.64 5.54
CA ASN A 59 -8.09 -28.41 4.64
C ASN A 59 -7.90 -27.76 3.27
N ASP A 60 -8.85 -26.94 2.81
CA ASP A 60 -8.66 -26.11 1.62
C ASP A 60 -7.47 -25.16 1.81
N PHE A 61 -7.40 -24.49 2.98
CA PHE A 61 -6.31 -23.57 3.32
C PHE A 61 -4.99 -24.29 3.66
N LYS A 62 -5.03 -25.41 4.41
CA LYS A 62 -3.84 -26.23 4.74
C LYS A 62 -3.10 -26.77 3.49
N SER A 63 -3.73 -26.74 2.31
CA SER A 63 -3.12 -27.20 1.05
C SER A 63 -2.07 -26.25 0.47
N PHE A 64 -2.13 -24.95 0.76
CA PHE A 64 -1.27 -23.93 0.17
C PHE A 64 0.09 -23.82 0.88
N LYS A 65 1.14 -23.46 0.14
CA LYS A 65 2.52 -23.40 0.65
C LYS A 65 2.90 -22.09 1.36
N ASN A 66 2.30 -20.96 1.00
CA ASN A 66 2.65 -19.62 1.51
C ASN A 66 2.04 -19.29 2.89
N GLN A 67 1.93 -20.30 3.76
CA GLN A 67 1.47 -20.12 5.13
C GLN A 67 2.54 -19.39 5.94
N THR A 68 2.19 -18.25 6.54
CA THR A 68 3.06 -17.49 7.45
C THR A 68 2.81 -17.93 8.90
N LYS A 69 3.81 -17.71 9.78
CA LYS A 69 3.66 -17.98 11.21
C LYS A 69 2.97 -16.79 11.89
N GLY A 70 1.75 -16.99 12.38
CA GLY A 70 1.09 -16.02 13.25
C GLY A 70 1.63 -16.02 14.68
N SER A 71 1.23 -15.02 15.46
CA SER A 71 1.59 -14.85 16.88
C SER A 71 0.76 -15.72 17.84
N ILE A 72 -0.37 -16.27 17.39
CA ILE A 72 -1.32 -17.04 18.20
C ILE A 72 -1.46 -18.46 17.62
N LEU A 73 -1.50 -19.47 18.50
CA LEU A 73 -1.36 -20.90 18.18
C LEU A 73 -2.54 -21.55 17.40
N THR A 74 -3.56 -20.79 17.00
CA THR A 74 -4.88 -21.33 16.58
C THR A 74 -5.38 -20.89 15.20
N GLY A 75 -4.50 -20.33 14.36
CA GLY A 75 -4.84 -19.86 13.01
C GLY A 75 -3.79 -20.17 11.93
N ILE A 76 -4.23 -20.14 10.66
CA ILE A 76 -3.35 -20.20 9.48
C ILE A 76 -3.35 -18.81 8.83
N TYR A 77 -2.17 -18.30 8.50
CA TYR A 77 -1.99 -16.94 8.02
C TYR A 77 -1.39 -16.94 6.62
N PHE A 78 -1.78 -15.97 5.79
CA PHE A 78 -1.20 -15.76 4.46
C PHE A 78 -0.98 -14.28 4.18
N ASP A 79 0.11 -13.97 3.48
CA ASP A 79 0.35 -12.64 2.94
C ASP A 79 0.05 -12.66 1.43
N LEU A 80 -0.83 -11.77 0.98
CA LEU A 80 -1.27 -11.63 -0.42
C LEU A 80 -0.95 -10.23 -0.94
N GLU A 81 -0.58 -10.13 -2.23
CA GLU A 81 -0.48 -8.86 -2.95
C GLU A 81 -1.60 -8.74 -3.98
N TRP A 82 -2.22 -7.57 -4.09
CA TRP A 82 -3.22 -7.25 -5.11
C TRP A 82 -3.15 -5.78 -5.49
N LYS A 83 -2.95 -5.48 -6.78
CA LYS A 83 -2.84 -4.10 -7.32
C LYS A 83 -1.95 -3.18 -6.45
N GLN A 84 -0.74 -3.64 -6.09
CA GLN A 84 0.24 -2.93 -5.24
C GLN A 84 -0.14 -2.75 -3.75
N CYS A 85 -1.28 -3.29 -3.30
CA CYS A 85 -1.64 -3.35 -1.88
C CYS A 85 -1.36 -4.73 -1.29
N ASN A 86 -0.94 -4.74 -0.01
CA ASN A 86 -0.65 -5.95 0.75
C ASN A 86 -1.79 -6.27 1.70
N TYR A 87 -2.19 -7.53 1.74
CA TYR A 87 -3.26 -8.04 2.58
C TYR A 87 -2.74 -9.20 3.43
N GLN A 88 -3.27 -9.33 4.63
CA GLN A 88 -3.17 -10.50 5.48
C GLN A 88 -4.48 -11.28 5.39
N VAL A 89 -4.41 -12.59 5.24
CA VAL A 89 -5.57 -13.47 5.39
C VAL A 89 -5.37 -14.26 6.67
N GLU A 90 -6.36 -14.22 7.55
CA GLU A 90 -6.37 -14.99 8.79
C GLU A 90 -7.45 -16.05 8.74
N VAL A 91 -7.07 -17.32 8.85
CA VAL A 91 -7.96 -18.47 8.86
C VAL A 91 -8.02 -18.99 10.29
N HIS A 92 -9.10 -18.64 11.00
CA HIS A 92 -9.30 -19.00 12.39
C HIS A 92 -9.99 -20.36 12.51
N THR A 93 -9.55 -21.16 13.48
CA THR A 93 -10.00 -22.54 13.66
C THR A 93 -10.49 -22.82 15.07
N ASN A 94 -11.51 -23.65 15.17
CA ASN A 94 -12.12 -24.06 16.44
C ASN A 94 -12.33 -25.58 16.39
N ASN A 95 -11.64 -26.32 17.27
CA ASN A 95 -11.61 -27.79 17.26
C ASN A 95 -11.29 -28.41 15.87
N ASP A 96 -10.26 -27.88 15.18
CA ASP A 96 -9.86 -28.22 13.80
C ASP A 96 -10.91 -27.92 12.69
N GLU A 97 -12.09 -27.39 13.04
CA GLU A 97 -13.06 -26.87 12.08
C GLU A 97 -12.80 -25.40 11.72
N LEU A 98 -13.32 -24.98 10.57
CA LEU A 98 -13.19 -23.60 10.07
C LEU A 98 -14.22 -22.71 10.75
N ASP A 99 -13.74 -21.74 11.52
CA ASP A 99 -14.57 -20.87 12.37
C ASP A 99 -14.82 -19.51 11.71
N ALA A 100 -13.75 -18.85 11.27
CA ALA A 100 -13.82 -17.59 10.54
C ALA A 100 -12.65 -17.44 9.54
N VAL A 101 -12.85 -16.61 8.52
CA VAL A 101 -11.77 -16.10 7.66
C VAL A 101 -11.88 -14.59 7.60
N TYR A 102 -10.80 -13.91 7.97
CA TYR A 102 -10.66 -12.45 7.90
C TYR A 102 -9.64 -12.08 6.82
N VAL A 103 -9.85 -10.92 6.20
CA VAL A 103 -8.89 -10.33 5.27
C VAL A 103 -8.63 -8.89 5.70
N THR A 104 -7.39 -8.62 6.09
CA THR A 104 -6.96 -7.35 6.67
C THR A 104 -6.01 -6.65 5.71
N ARG A 105 -6.24 -5.37 5.40
CA ARG A 105 -5.38 -4.59 4.50
C ARG A 105 -4.26 -3.94 5.32
N LYS A 106 -3.00 -4.31 5.04
CA LYS A 106 -1.82 -3.91 5.85
C LYS A 106 -1.42 -2.43 5.74
N SER A 107 -2.14 -1.62 4.97
CA SER A 107 -1.86 -0.18 4.83
C SER A 107 -2.52 0.69 5.90
N ASP A 108 -3.65 0.21 6.45
CA ASP A 108 -4.60 0.99 7.24
C ASP A 108 -5.37 0.12 8.26
N ASP A 109 -4.95 -1.14 8.41
CA ASP A 109 -5.49 -2.15 9.34
C ASP A 109 -7.02 -2.37 9.26
N GLN A 110 -7.67 -1.95 8.18
CA GLN A 110 -9.06 -2.29 7.90
C GLN A 110 -9.20 -3.80 7.65
N GLU A 111 -10.24 -4.40 8.21
CA GLU A 111 -10.54 -5.82 8.09
C GLU A 111 -11.94 -6.05 7.51
N VAL A 112 -12.09 -7.12 6.74
CA VAL A 112 -13.40 -7.69 6.37
C VAL A 112 -13.47 -9.16 6.78
N THR A 113 -14.58 -9.57 7.39
CA THR A 113 -14.92 -10.99 7.59
C THR A 113 -15.49 -11.54 6.30
N VAL A 114 -14.81 -12.51 5.66
CA VAL A 114 -15.25 -13.11 4.38
C VAL A 114 -15.92 -14.47 4.54
N TYR A 115 -15.75 -15.07 5.72
CA TYR A 115 -16.44 -16.28 6.16
C TYR A 115 -16.60 -16.24 7.68
N THR A 116 -17.77 -16.69 8.18
CA THR A 116 -17.96 -16.94 9.61
C THR A 116 -18.99 -18.06 9.84
N LYS A 117 -18.81 -18.81 10.94
CA LYS A 117 -19.67 -19.91 11.41
C LYS A 117 -20.65 -19.45 12.50
N LYS A 118 -21.12 -18.20 12.48
CA LYS A 118 -22.01 -17.61 13.52
C LYS A 118 -23.22 -18.52 13.77
N GLN A 119 -23.60 -18.64 15.06
CA GLN A 119 -24.64 -19.52 15.61
C GLN A 119 -25.68 -20.01 14.59
N ASP A 120 -25.44 -21.22 14.10
CA ASP A 120 -26.25 -22.07 13.22
C ASP A 120 -26.22 -21.82 11.70
N GLU A 121 -25.54 -20.79 11.18
CA GLU A 121 -25.39 -20.58 9.71
C GLU A 121 -23.94 -20.28 9.27
N ARG A 122 -23.56 -20.84 8.10
CA ARG A 122 -22.29 -20.52 7.42
C ARG A 122 -22.53 -19.44 6.38
N SER A 123 -22.07 -18.22 6.64
CA SER A 123 -22.03 -17.17 5.61
C SER A 123 -20.70 -17.19 4.87
N LEU A 124 -20.76 -17.13 3.54
CA LEU A 124 -19.63 -16.89 2.65
C LEU A 124 -19.94 -15.60 1.89
N GLU A 125 -19.03 -14.63 1.93
CA GLU A 125 -19.24 -13.33 1.30
C GLU A 125 -18.16 -12.99 0.26
N PRO A 126 -18.12 -13.70 -0.90
CA PRO A 126 -17.18 -13.39 -1.97
C PRO A 126 -17.33 -11.98 -2.53
N GLU A 127 -18.57 -11.45 -2.53
CA GLU A 127 -18.83 -10.08 -2.95
C GLU A 127 -18.32 -9.07 -1.90
N SER A 128 -18.48 -9.32 -0.59
CA SER A 128 -17.84 -8.47 0.45
C SER A 128 -16.31 -8.46 0.35
N LEU A 129 -15.67 -9.59 -0.01
CA LEU A 129 -14.23 -9.58 -0.32
C LEU A 129 -13.93 -8.76 -1.58
N LYS A 130 -14.67 -8.98 -2.68
CA LYS A 130 -14.47 -8.22 -3.92
C LYS A 130 -14.63 -6.73 -3.66
N ASP A 131 -15.72 -6.31 -3.02
CA ASP A 131 -15.98 -4.93 -2.66
C ASP A 131 -14.87 -4.38 -1.77
N PHE A 132 -14.34 -5.15 -0.82
CA PHE A 132 -13.20 -4.74 -0.01
C PHE A 132 -11.90 -4.53 -0.84
N ILE A 133 -11.63 -5.35 -1.85
CA ILE A 133 -10.44 -5.22 -2.73
C ILE A 133 -10.66 -4.33 -3.98
N THR A 134 -11.90 -3.93 -4.30
CA THR A 134 -12.24 -2.98 -5.38
C THR A 134 -12.44 -1.56 -4.84
N LYS A 135 -12.98 -1.40 -3.63
CA LYS A 135 -12.91 -0.20 -2.76
C LYS A 135 -11.48 0.16 -2.33
N ASN A 136 -10.51 -0.57 -2.87
CA ASN A 136 -9.13 -0.11 -3.02
C ASN A 136 -9.00 1.08 -4.00
N GLU A 137 -10.09 1.48 -4.66
CA GLU A 137 -10.38 2.87 -5.04
C GLU A 137 -11.18 3.56 -3.90
N SER A 138 -10.44 4.06 -2.90
CA SER A 138 -10.86 4.99 -1.83
C SER A 138 -12.17 4.73 -1.04
N LYS A 139 -12.00 4.23 0.19
CA LYS A 139 -12.36 5.01 1.39
C LYS A 139 -11.08 5.18 2.24
N GLU A 140 -10.57 6.36 2.53
CA GLU A 140 -10.85 7.70 2.00
C GLU A 140 -9.49 8.33 1.66
N ASP A 141 -9.11 8.34 0.39
CA ASP A 141 -8.09 9.31 -0.05
C ASP A 141 -8.86 10.59 -0.35
N PRO A 142 -8.71 11.66 0.45
CA PRO A 142 -9.51 12.86 0.27
C PRO A 142 -9.21 13.57 -1.05
N ILE A 143 -8.05 13.32 -1.67
CA ILE A 143 -7.60 13.97 -2.90
C ILE A 143 -6.94 12.97 -3.87
N ALA A 144 -7.70 12.56 -4.88
CA ALA A 144 -7.19 11.81 -6.01
C ALA A 144 -6.43 12.76 -6.97
N LEU A 145 -5.28 12.33 -7.49
CA LEU A 145 -4.39 13.12 -8.36
C LEU A 145 -3.90 12.32 -9.56
N LYS A 146 -3.78 12.96 -10.73
CA LYS A 146 -3.01 12.43 -11.87
C LYS A 146 -1.56 12.89 -11.73
N LEU A 147 -0.74 12.06 -11.08
CA LEU A 147 0.68 12.36 -10.88
C LEU A 147 1.43 12.51 -12.22
N PRO A 148 2.44 13.39 -12.30
CA PRO A 148 3.37 13.44 -13.42
C PRO A 148 4.04 12.08 -13.70
N GLU A 149 4.46 11.86 -14.95
CA GLU A 149 5.18 10.63 -15.31
C GLU A 149 6.43 10.43 -14.44
N GLY A 150 6.70 9.18 -14.05
CA GLY A 150 7.80 8.84 -13.13
C GLY A 150 7.51 9.06 -11.64
N LEU A 151 6.54 9.92 -11.27
CA LEU A 151 6.15 10.10 -9.87
C LEU A 151 5.15 9.04 -9.40
N ALA A 152 5.44 8.51 -8.21
CA ALA A 152 4.55 7.62 -7.46
C ALA A 152 4.34 8.12 -6.04
N ARG A 153 3.31 7.62 -5.36
CA ARG A 153 3.09 7.92 -3.93
C ARG A 153 4.15 7.23 -3.06
N GLY A 154 4.77 8.01 -2.19
CA GLY A 154 5.69 7.59 -1.15
C GLY A 154 5.00 7.33 0.18
N LYS A 155 5.79 7.06 1.22
CA LYS A 155 5.31 7.14 2.61
C LYS A 155 5.28 8.60 3.03
N GLY A 156 4.39 8.99 3.94
CA GLY A 156 4.33 10.34 4.51
C GLY A 156 4.24 10.34 6.03
N LYS A 157 3.86 11.51 6.57
CA LYS A 157 3.42 11.68 7.96
C LYS A 157 1.92 11.37 8.07
N GLN A 158 1.35 11.38 9.28
CA GLN A 158 -0.02 10.90 9.55
C GLN A 158 -1.15 11.57 8.72
N GLN A 159 -0.91 12.76 8.14
CA GLN A 159 -1.88 13.57 7.39
C GLN A 159 -1.37 13.94 5.99
N GLY A 160 -0.59 13.07 5.33
CA GLY A 160 -0.05 13.38 4.00
C GLY A 160 0.85 12.31 3.39
N TYR A 161 1.37 12.57 2.19
CA TYR A 161 2.34 11.70 1.51
C TYR A 161 3.35 12.47 0.65
N PHE A 162 4.60 12.02 0.64
CA PHE A 162 5.61 12.49 -0.32
C PHE A 162 5.39 11.86 -1.70
N LEU A 163 5.80 12.56 -2.76
CA LEU A 163 5.95 12.00 -4.10
C LEU A 163 7.39 11.52 -4.30
N LYS A 164 7.58 10.37 -4.96
CA LYS A 164 8.89 9.73 -5.18
C LYS A 164 9.09 9.37 -6.65
N GLU A 165 10.33 9.53 -7.12
CA GLU A 165 10.81 9.05 -8.41
C GLU A 165 11.71 7.81 -8.18
N GLY A 166 11.14 6.76 -7.58
CA GLY A 166 11.86 5.55 -7.16
C GLY A 166 12.83 5.70 -5.97
N LYS A 167 13.44 6.87 -5.79
CA LYS A 167 14.24 7.30 -4.62
C LYS A 167 13.90 8.77 -4.27
N MET A 168 14.46 9.29 -3.17
CA MET A 168 14.45 10.74 -2.88
C MET A 168 15.49 11.49 -3.72
N PRO A 169 15.38 12.81 -3.88
CA PRO A 169 16.43 13.64 -4.46
C PRO A 169 17.80 13.40 -3.83
N LYS A 170 18.86 13.41 -4.65
CA LYS A 170 20.24 13.22 -4.21
C LYS A 170 20.78 14.48 -3.54
N ILE A 171 20.37 14.71 -2.31
CA ILE A 171 20.83 15.80 -1.45
C ILE A 171 21.67 15.26 -0.28
N ILE A 172 22.66 16.02 0.18
CA ILE A 172 23.30 15.77 1.48
C ILE A 172 22.28 16.18 2.53
N LYS A 173 21.61 15.21 3.16
CA LYS A 173 20.47 15.45 4.05
C LYS A 173 20.80 16.55 5.09
N PRO A 174 20.07 17.69 5.11
CA PRO A 174 20.28 18.71 6.12
C PRO A 174 19.88 18.23 7.52
N GLU A 175 20.49 18.80 8.55
CA GLU A 175 20.33 18.39 9.95
C GLU A 175 18.98 18.81 10.53
N LEU A 176 18.42 19.96 10.09
CA LEU A 176 17.19 20.54 10.66
C LEU A 176 16.03 20.74 9.66
N ALA A 177 16.28 20.73 8.34
CA ALA A 177 15.23 20.96 7.34
C ALA A 177 14.19 19.82 7.33
N ASP A 178 12.91 20.18 7.22
CA ASP A 178 11.85 19.19 7.06
C ASP A 178 12.00 18.45 5.72
N PRO A 179 11.77 17.12 5.66
CA PRO A 179 11.86 16.36 4.41
C PRO A 179 10.96 16.87 3.28
N SER A 180 9.86 17.55 3.57
CA SER A 180 9.01 18.21 2.55
C SER A 180 9.75 19.26 1.75
N TRP A 181 10.69 20.00 2.37
CA TRP A 181 11.39 21.12 1.73
C TRP A 181 12.32 20.65 0.61
N TYR A 182 12.82 19.41 0.67
CA TYR A 182 13.71 18.82 -0.35
C TYR A 182 13.17 17.52 -0.98
N ALA A 183 11.88 17.20 -0.79
CA ALA A 183 11.20 16.16 -1.55
C ALA A 183 10.99 16.60 -3.01
N TYR A 184 10.64 15.66 -3.90
CA TYR A 184 10.15 16.00 -5.24
C TYR A 184 8.81 16.75 -5.18
N GLY A 185 8.00 16.43 -4.18
CA GLY A 185 6.69 16.99 -3.93
C GLY A 185 5.94 16.19 -2.88
N GLY A 186 4.66 16.51 -2.70
CA GLY A 186 3.80 15.82 -1.75
C GLY A 186 2.40 16.39 -1.67
N VAL A 187 1.64 15.85 -0.73
CA VAL A 187 0.29 16.27 -0.36
C VAL A 187 0.23 16.30 1.18
N ASN A 188 -0.31 17.38 1.74
CA ASN A 188 -0.57 17.52 3.17
C ASN A 188 -2.02 17.96 3.40
N GLU A 189 -2.62 17.58 4.53
CA GLU A 189 -3.77 18.32 5.08
C GLU A 189 -3.31 19.68 5.64
N VAL A 190 -4.22 20.64 5.65
CA VAL A 190 -4.03 22.01 6.12
C VAL A 190 -5.10 22.35 7.14
N GLU A 191 -4.72 23.00 8.23
CA GLU A 191 -5.65 23.52 9.24
C GLU A 191 -6.41 24.74 8.65
N PRO A 192 -7.76 24.76 8.64
CA PRO A 192 -8.53 25.79 7.91
C PRO A 192 -8.36 27.22 8.41
N ASP A 193 -7.97 27.40 9.67
CA ASP A 193 -7.68 28.71 10.27
C ASP A 193 -6.41 29.37 9.69
N LEU A 194 -5.58 28.59 8.99
CA LEU A 194 -4.48 29.10 8.19
C LEU A 194 -4.93 29.72 6.85
N LEU A 195 -6.19 29.57 6.42
CA LEU A 195 -6.66 30.06 5.13
C LEU A 195 -7.39 31.41 5.21
N TYR A 196 -7.01 32.35 4.35
CA TYR A 196 -7.62 33.68 4.28
C TYR A 196 -8.64 33.80 3.16
N PHE A 197 -9.90 33.94 3.55
CA PHE A 197 -11.02 34.20 2.64
C PHE A 197 -11.42 35.69 2.65
N ARG A 198 -11.77 36.23 1.47
CA ARG A 198 -12.41 37.55 1.31
C ARG A 198 -13.59 37.43 0.36
N ASP A 199 -14.75 37.92 0.76
CA ASP A 199 -16.01 37.82 -0.01
C ASP A 199 -16.30 36.39 -0.51
N GLY A 200 -16.10 35.40 0.37
CA GLY A 200 -16.27 33.97 0.08
C GLY A 200 -15.20 33.35 -0.83
N LYS A 201 -14.13 34.08 -1.17
CA LYS A 201 -13.06 33.62 -2.06
C LYS A 201 -11.78 33.34 -1.30
N LEU A 202 -11.15 32.18 -1.55
CA LEU A 202 -9.81 31.91 -1.06
C LEU A 202 -8.82 32.92 -1.69
N THR A 203 -8.07 33.63 -0.86
CA THR A 203 -7.15 34.70 -1.31
C THR A 203 -5.70 34.45 -0.91
N ASP A 204 -5.44 33.90 0.27
CA ASP A 204 -4.08 33.61 0.72
C ASP A 204 -4.06 32.50 1.80
N LYS A 205 -2.87 32.05 2.18
CA LYS A 205 -2.61 31.15 3.32
C LYS A 205 -1.55 31.79 4.25
N TYR A 206 -1.80 31.73 5.55
CA TYR A 206 -0.85 32.10 6.59
C TYR A 206 0.38 31.18 6.55
N LEU A 207 1.56 31.78 6.65
CA LEU A 207 2.83 31.06 6.67
C LEU A 207 3.59 31.51 7.91
N GLU A 208 3.89 30.56 8.80
CA GLU A 208 4.73 30.79 9.99
C GLU A 208 5.99 29.94 9.89
N GLY A 209 7.15 30.59 10.02
CA GLY A 209 8.43 29.91 9.97
C GLY A 209 9.61 30.87 9.81
N ASN A 210 10.71 30.58 10.48
CA ASN A 210 11.94 31.38 10.45
C ASN A 210 12.96 30.91 9.39
N HIS A 211 12.64 29.84 8.65
CA HIS A 211 13.47 29.26 7.58
C HIS A 211 12.73 29.24 6.23
N MET A 212 11.77 30.15 6.05
CA MET A 212 10.97 30.23 4.83
C MET A 212 10.76 31.67 4.38
N LEU A 213 10.74 31.88 3.06
CA LEU A 213 10.46 33.15 2.42
C LEU A 213 9.43 32.94 1.31
N ARG A 214 8.29 33.62 1.43
CA ARG A 214 7.33 33.76 0.33
C ARG A 214 7.96 34.64 -0.75
N LEU A 215 8.14 34.12 -1.97
CA LEU A 215 8.80 34.85 -3.05
C LEU A 215 7.84 35.80 -3.81
N LYS A 216 6.54 35.51 -3.79
CA LYS A 216 5.49 36.27 -4.50
C LYS A 216 4.15 36.24 -3.75
N GLU A 217 3.28 37.19 -4.04
CA GLU A 217 1.87 37.14 -3.63
C GLU A 217 1.16 35.88 -4.17
N SER A 218 0.12 35.44 -3.48
CA SER A 218 -0.65 34.26 -3.87
C SER A 218 -1.45 34.49 -5.16
N GLU A 219 -1.35 33.56 -6.11
CA GLU A 219 -2.04 33.63 -7.40
C GLU A 219 -3.26 32.71 -7.41
N LYS A 220 -4.42 33.16 -7.91
CA LYS A 220 -5.59 32.29 -8.04
C LYS A 220 -5.37 31.23 -9.13
N VAL A 221 -5.56 29.95 -8.80
CA VAL A 221 -5.61 28.86 -9.78
C VAL A 221 -7.05 28.64 -10.24
N THR A 222 -7.26 28.56 -11.55
CA THR A 222 -8.57 28.36 -12.18
C THR A 222 -8.67 26.99 -12.84
N GLY A 223 -9.87 26.42 -12.88
CA GLY A 223 -10.13 25.09 -13.46
C GLY A 223 -9.83 23.91 -12.53
N CYS A 224 -9.64 24.15 -11.24
CA CYS A 224 -9.68 23.12 -10.20
C CYS A 224 -11.15 22.83 -9.79
N GLU A 225 -11.38 21.70 -9.13
CA GLU A 225 -12.71 21.30 -8.64
C GLU A 225 -13.24 22.21 -7.53
N THR A 226 -12.36 22.69 -6.64
CA THR A 226 -12.66 23.68 -5.60
C THR A 226 -11.75 24.92 -5.72
N GLN A 227 -11.90 25.88 -4.80
CA GLN A 227 -11.08 27.09 -4.80
C GLN A 227 -9.62 26.76 -4.51
N ALA A 228 -8.71 27.34 -5.29
CA ALA A 228 -7.28 27.07 -5.17
C ALA A 228 -6.42 28.32 -5.39
N ILE A 229 -5.32 28.41 -4.64
CA ILE A 229 -4.27 29.42 -4.77
C ILE A 229 -2.91 28.77 -4.94
N LEU A 230 -2.05 29.38 -5.75
CA LEU A 230 -0.65 29.02 -5.96
C LEU A 230 0.25 29.95 -5.15
N MET A 231 1.30 29.38 -4.55
CA MET A 231 2.34 30.10 -3.82
C MET A 231 3.72 29.58 -4.23
N GLU A 232 4.72 30.46 -4.23
CA GLU A 232 6.13 30.10 -4.39
C GLU A 232 6.87 30.40 -3.09
N ILE A 233 7.40 29.36 -2.45
CA ILE A 233 8.09 29.44 -1.17
C ILE A 233 9.54 28.98 -1.35
N GLN A 234 10.47 29.79 -0.87
CA GLN A 234 11.86 29.38 -0.67
C GLN A 234 12.05 28.91 0.77
N TYR A 235 12.79 27.82 0.97
CA TYR A 235 13.25 27.35 2.27
C TYR A 235 14.78 27.40 2.34
N ASP A 236 15.31 27.80 3.48
CA ASP A 236 16.74 27.68 3.79
C ASP A 236 16.99 26.24 4.27
N LEU A 237 17.72 25.45 3.48
CA LEU A 237 17.92 24.03 3.82
C LEU A 237 19.00 23.82 4.88
N TYR A 238 20.06 24.65 4.86
CA TYR A 238 21.21 24.50 5.74
C TYR A 238 21.47 25.79 6.51
N SER A 239 21.79 25.66 7.79
CA SER A 239 22.28 26.80 8.58
C SER A 239 23.74 27.15 8.23
N VAL A 240 24.16 28.39 8.45
CA VAL A 240 25.57 28.81 8.24
C VAL A 240 26.58 27.91 9.00
N PRO A 241 26.37 27.55 10.28
CA PRO A 241 27.26 26.61 10.99
C PRO A 241 27.29 25.20 10.38
N GLU A 242 26.19 24.75 9.79
CA GLU A 242 26.10 23.46 9.11
C GLU A 242 26.87 23.46 7.78
N LEU A 243 26.75 24.52 6.98
CA LEU A 243 27.54 24.72 5.77
C LEU A 243 29.05 24.71 6.08
N GLU A 244 29.49 25.37 7.17
CA GLU A 244 30.88 25.28 7.62
C GLU A 244 31.30 23.86 8.00
N LYS A 245 30.44 23.13 8.71
CA LYS A 245 30.67 21.75 9.15
C LYS A 245 30.78 20.78 7.97
N LEU A 246 29.96 20.98 6.94
CA LEU A 246 30.05 20.26 5.66
C LEU A 246 31.34 20.60 4.91
N LYS A 247 31.70 21.88 4.80
CA LYS A 247 32.95 22.34 4.19
C LYS A 247 34.19 21.73 4.86
N LYS A 248 34.21 21.70 6.20
CA LYS A 248 35.27 21.04 7.00
C LYS A 248 35.35 19.52 6.79
N LYS A 249 34.28 18.87 6.35
CA LYS A 249 34.23 17.44 5.95
C LYS A 249 34.55 17.19 4.47
N GLY A 250 34.89 18.22 3.70
CA GLY A 250 35.16 18.11 2.25
C GLY A 250 33.90 18.13 1.37
N HIS A 251 32.74 18.49 1.90
CA HIS A 251 31.52 18.69 1.13
C HIS A 251 31.30 20.18 0.87
N SER A 252 31.23 20.59 -0.40
CA SER A 252 30.81 21.95 -0.77
C SER A 252 29.37 21.90 -1.27
N ILE A 253 28.48 22.63 -0.60
CA ILE A 253 27.12 22.91 -1.08
C ILE A 253 27.19 24.23 -1.86
N SER A 254 26.53 24.33 -3.01
CA SER A 254 26.43 25.59 -3.76
C SER A 254 25.40 26.51 -3.09
N GLU A 255 25.40 27.81 -3.41
CA GLU A 255 24.35 28.72 -2.93
C GLU A 255 22.96 28.28 -3.41
N GLU A 256 22.85 27.83 -4.66
CA GLU A 256 21.62 27.27 -5.24
C GLU A 256 21.14 26.00 -4.53
N ASP A 257 22.05 25.08 -4.18
CA ASP A 257 21.73 23.86 -3.42
C ASP A 257 21.51 24.11 -1.93
N SER A 258 21.87 25.30 -1.42
CA SER A 258 21.71 25.66 -0.01
C SER A 258 20.28 26.05 0.37
N VAL A 259 19.46 26.34 -0.64
CA VAL A 259 18.04 26.67 -0.54
C VAL A 259 17.20 25.68 -1.35
N SER A 260 15.90 25.65 -1.12
CA SER A 260 14.94 24.96 -1.97
C SER A 260 13.80 25.88 -2.33
N LYS A 261 13.35 25.85 -3.58
CA LYS A 261 12.14 26.54 -4.03
C LYS A 261 11.06 25.51 -4.28
N VAL A 262 9.86 25.77 -3.76
CA VAL A 262 8.75 24.82 -3.79
C VAL A 262 7.49 25.59 -4.21
N TRP A 263 6.81 25.05 -5.21
CA TRP A 263 5.48 25.49 -5.59
C TRP A 263 4.45 24.77 -4.72
N TYR A 264 3.56 25.53 -4.09
CA TYR A 264 2.41 25.01 -3.35
C TYR A 264 1.12 25.40 -4.07
N VAL A 265 0.20 24.47 -4.26
CA VAL A 265 -1.20 24.79 -4.53
C VAL A 265 -2.04 24.35 -3.34
N VAL A 266 -2.70 25.34 -2.73
CA VAL A 266 -3.58 25.16 -1.56
C VAL A 266 -5.02 25.20 -2.06
N PHE A 267 -5.82 24.25 -1.61
CA PHE A 267 -7.25 24.11 -1.85
C PHE A 267 -8.00 24.37 -0.56
N GLY A 268 -9.14 25.05 -0.63
CA GLY A 268 -10.00 25.11 0.54
C GLY A 268 -11.37 25.72 0.34
N GLU A 269 -12.25 25.43 1.30
CA GLU A 269 -13.65 25.84 1.29
C GLU A 269 -14.00 26.65 2.55
N GLU A 270 -14.85 27.67 2.39
CA GLU A 270 -15.25 28.49 3.52
C GLU A 270 -16.05 27.64 4.53
N LYS A 271 -15.56 27.52 5.76
CA LYS A 271 -16.09 26.67 6.86
C LYS A 271 -15.80 25.18 6.70
N ALA A 272 -14.81 24.79 5.89
CA ALA A 272 -14.21 23.46 5.96
C ALA A 272 -13.69 23.16 7.38
N THR A 273 -13.66 21.88 7.74
CA THR A 273 -13.00 21.39 8.98
C THR A 273 -11.57 20.94 8.73
N LYS A 274 -11.17 20.79 7.46
CA LYS A 274 -9.83 20.44 6.99
C LYS A 274 -9.68 20.84 5.53
N ASP A 275 -8.50 21.33 5.17
CA ASP A 275 -8.15 21.76 3.83
C ASP A 275 -6.94 20.96 3.30
N TYR A 276 -6.50 21.22 2.07
CA TYR A 276 -5.45 20.43 1.41
C TYR A 276 -4.42 21.32 0.73
N GLU A 277 -3.16 20.91 0.77
CA GLU A 277 -2.12 21.45 -0.10
C GLU A 277 -1.41 20.33 -0.87
N ILE A 278 -1.08 20.62 -2.11
CA ILE A 278 -0.14 19.83 -2.90
C ILE A 278 1.09 20.69 -3.16
N TYR A 279 2.25 20.06 -3.30
CA TYR A 279 3.48 20.78 -3.62
C TYR A 279 4.38 20.00 -4.55
N LEU A 280 5.16 20.74 -5.36
CA LEU A 280 6.21 20.23 -6.22
C LEU A 280 7.45 21.11 -6.08
N ASN A 281 8.63 20.49 -6.03
CA ASN A 281 9.89 21.20 -5.91
C ASN A 281 10.31 21.81 -7.25
N ALA A 282 10.55 23.12 -7.25
CA ALA A 282 10.80 23.93 -8.44
C ALA A 282 12.12 23.61 -9.16
N LYS A 283 13.02 22.83 -8.53
CA LYS A 283 14.22 22.28 -9.17
C LYS A 283 13.90 21.18 -10.20
N TYR A 284 12.73 20.54 -10.07
CA TYR A 284 12.31 19.39 -10.88
C TYR A 284 11.04 19.65 -11.69
N TYR A 285 10.19 20.58 -11.25
CA TYR A 285 8.88 20.84 -11.83
C TYR A 285 8.64 22.33 -12.07
N SER A 286 7.99 22.65 -13.19
CA SER A 286 7.55 23.99 -13.53
C SER A 286 6.31 24.41 -12.73
N LYS A 287 5.98 25.70 -12.81
CA LYS A 287 4.71 26.25 -12.31
C LYS A 287 3.53 25.61 -13.05
N GLU A 288 3.70 25.34 -14.33
CA GLU A 288 2.69 24.72 -15.20
C GLU A 288 2.41 23.26 -14.77
N ASP A 289 3.43 22.52 -14.33
CA ASP A 289 3.29 21.15 -13.83
C ASP A 289 2.46 21.09 -12.54
N VAL A 290 2.72 21.99 -11.57
CA VAL A 290 1.91 22.01 -10.33
C VAL A 290 0.48 22.47 -10.59
N ILE A 291 0.26 23.38 -11.55
CA ILE A 291 -1.09 23.80 -11.96
C ILE A 291 -1.82 22.65 -12.68
N ALA A 292 -1.12 21.88 -13.52
CA ALA A 292 -1.69 20.71 -14.19
C ALA A 292 -2.04 19.61 -13.17
N LEU A 293 -1.17 19.35 -12.20
CA LEU A 293 -1.44 18.46 -11.08
C LEU A 293 -2.65 18.95 -10.25
N ALA A 294 -2.71 20.25 -9.95
CA ALA A 294 -3.82 20.83 -9.19
C ALA A 294 -5.17 20.71 -9.90
N ARG A 295 -5.20 20.92 -11.22
CA ARG A 295 -6.40 20.74 -12.06
C ARG A 295 -6.79 19.27 -12.22
N SER A 296 -5.89 18.34 -11.89
CA SER A 296 -6.21 16.91 -11.83
C SER A 296 -6.79 16.45 -10.50
N ALA A 297 -6.81 17.33 -9.48
CA ALA A 297 -7.34 17.04 -8.16
C ALA A 297 -8.86 16.81 -8.23
N ASN A 298 -9.27 15.64 -7.77
CA ASN A 298 -10.67 15.29 -7.54
C ASN A 298 -10.83 14.91 -6.07
N PHE A 299 -11.82 15.49 -5.40
CA PHE A 299 -11.99 15.37 -3.97
C PHE A 299 -13.07 14.36 -3.62
N SER A 300 -12.84 13.60 -2.54
CA SER A 300 -13.89 12.74 -2.00
C SER A 300 -15.03 13.61 -1.45
N LYS A 301 -16.26 13.07 -1.42
CA LYS A 301 -17.47 13.81 -0.99
C LYS A 301 -17.32 14.51 0.38
N ASN A 302 -16.48 13.97 1.26
CA ASN A 302 -16.21 14.49 2.60
C ASN A 302 -14.72 14.87 2.77
N ALA A 303 -14.05 15.28 1.69
CA ALA A 303 -12.67 15.74 1.77
C ALA A 303 -12.56 16.92 2.76
N PHE A 304 -13.41 17.93 2.63
CA PHE A 304 -13.33 19.16 3.45
C PHE A 304 -14.07 19.09 4.79
N ASN A 305 -14.78 17.99 5.10
CA ASN A 305 -15.66 17.88 6.26
C ASN A 305 -15.41 16.57 7.03
N SER A 306 -15.14 16.67 8.33
CA SER A 306 -15.14 15.52 9.23
C SER A 306 -16.55 14.98 9.45
N TRP A 307 -16.67 13.64 9.55
CA TRP A 307 -17.88 13.02 10.07
C TRP A 307 -17.99 13.33 11.58
N TYR A 308 -19.02 14.09 11.97
CA TYR A 308 -19.49 14.23 13.35
C TYR A 308 -20.68 13.29 13.60
#